data_AF-C9YW13-F1
#
_entry.id   AF-C9YW13-F1
#
_cell.length_a   1.000
_cell.length_b   1.000
_cell.length_c   1.000
_cell.angle_alpha   90.00
_cell.angle_beta   90.00
_cell.angle_gamma   90.00
#
_symmetry.space_group_name_H-M   'P 1'
#
loop_
_entity.id
_entity.type
_entity.pdbx_description
1 polymer ?
#
loop_
_entity_poly.entity_id
_entity_poly.type
_entity_poly.pdbx_seq_one_letter_code
_entity_poly.pdbx_strand_id
1 'polypeptide(L)'
;MPAEAVSVTLDAADDLEHGWWRSTPASLSLYGTLFLNGSVAAARMRNRALADHMMGKADEAARLLGGDSNEMWTSFGPSNVEIHRLALALEFEDIQLAVDVAPSVRAAGLPIERRGRARLDVARAYAEAGRTDEAIDHLKRAYWTAPEQIKAHEFARDLARRLHKRSRRRDVQDLAVRLGAIK
;
A
#
# COMPACT_ATOMS: atom_id res chain seq x y z
N MET A 1 -10.79 -2.32 17.86
CA MET A 1 -11.81 -2.37 16.75
C MET A 1 -11.55 -1.25 15.74
N PRO A 2 -12.02 -1.30 14.47
CA PRO A 2 -11.77 -0.22 13.48
C PRO A 2 -12.22 1.18 13.97
N ALA A 3 -13.38 1.26 14.63
CA ALA A 3 -13.90 2.50 15.20
C ALA A 3 -13.01 3.09 16.31
N GLU A 4 -12.40 2.23 17.12
CA GLU A 4 -11.47 2.64 18.18
C GLU A 4 -10.17 3.20 17.58
N ALA A 5 -9.65 2.60 16.51
CA ALA A 5 -8.48 3.12 15.81
C ALA A 5 -8.75 4.51 15.18
N VAL A 6 -9.96 4.73 14.66
CA VAL A 6 -10.40 6.04 14.18
C VAL A 6 -10.49 7.04 15.33
N SER A 7 -11.12 6.69 16.45
CA SER A 7 -11.23 7.56 17.64
C SER A 7 -9.85 7.97 18.12
N VAL A 8 -8.97 6.99 18.39
CA VAL A 8 -7.60 7.26 18.86
C VAL A 8 -6.83 8.16 17.90
N THR A 9 -7.05 8.04 16.58
CA THR A 9 -6.40 8.90 15.59
C THR A 9 -6.89 10.35 15.68
N LEU A 10 -8.21 10.55 15.82
CA LEU A 10 -8.81 11.88 15.94
C LEU A 10 -8.46 12.51 17.30
N ASP A 11 -8.63 11.76 18.38
CA ASP A 11 -8.36 12.19 19.74
C ASP A 11 -6.88 12.59 19.90
N ALA A 12 -5.94 11.77 19.41
CA ALA A 12 -4.50 12.12 19.45
C ALA A 12 -4.13 13.32 18.56
N ALA A 13 -4.92 13.63 17.52
CA ALA A 13 -4.71 14.81 16.70
C ALA A 13 -5.22 16.09 17.40
N ASP A 14 -6.28 15.98 18.20
CA ASP A 14 -6.93 17.08 18.92
C ASP A 14 -6.31 17.36 20.31
N ASP A 15 -5.80 16.34 21.00
CA ASP A 15 -5.30 16.42 22.39
C ASP A 15 -3.87 16.99 22.55
N LEU A 16 -3.10 17.04 21.47
CA LEU A 16 -1.72 17.52 21.50
C LEU A 16 -1.63 18.99 21.05
N GLU A 17 -0.81 19.80 21.72
CA GLU A 17 -0.68 21.26 21.51
C GLU A 17 -0.72 21.65 20.02
N HIS A 18 -1.61 22.58 19.65
CA HIS A 18 -1.87 22.92 18.25
C HIS A 18 -0.58 23.16 17.45
N GLY A 19 -0.27 22.24 16.52
CA GLY A 19 0.90 22.35 15.65
C GLY A 19 2.18 21.64 16.12
N TRP A 20 2.16 20.91 17.25
CA TRP A 20 3.29 20.07 17.71
C TRP A 20 3.85 19.17 16.60
N TRP A 21 2.97 18.66 15.73
CA TRP A 21 3.32 17.72 14.67
C TRP A 21 4.20 18.34 13.58
N ARG A 22 4.26 19.68 13.49
CA ARG A 22 5.12 20.42 12.55
C ARG A 22 6.51 20.73 13.11
N SER A 23 6.78 20.39 14.37
CA SER A 23 8.00 20.82 15.08
C SER A 23 9.27 20.10 14.63
N THR A 24 9.16 18.82 14.24
CA THR A 24 10.31 18.00 13.84
C THR A 24 9.94 17.00 12.74
N PRO A 25 10.93 16.50 11.97
CA PRO A 25 10.72 15.38 11.05
C PRO A 25 10.09 14.14 11.70
N ALA A 26 10.47 13.82 12.94
CA ALA A 26 9.91 12.71 13.69
C ALA A 26 8.42 12.92 14.02
N SER A 27 8.04 14.13 14.45
CA SER A 27 6.65 14.49 14.72
C SER A 27 5.78 14.44 13.45
N LEU A 28 6.31 14.94 12.32
CA LEU A 28 5.65 14.85 11.01
C LEU A 28 5.43 13.38 10.60
N SER A 29 6.43 12.54 10.86
CA SER A 29 6.38 11.12 10.51
C SER A 29 5.36 10.35 11.36
N LEU A 30 5.33 10.59 12.67
CA LEU A 30 4.35 9.99 13.57
C LEU A 30 2.91 10.43 13.25
N TYR A 31 2.70 11.73 13.06
CA TYR A 31 1.41 12.29 12.67
C TYR A 31 0.94 11.69 11.34
N GLY A 32 1.79 11.72 10.33
CA GLY A 32 1.49 11.16 9.02
C GLY A 32 1.15 9.67 9.07
N THR A 33 1.94 8.86 9.78
CA THR A 33 1.67 7.43 9.96
C THR A 33 0.37 7.16 10.71
N LEU A 34 0.06 7.95 11.74
CA LEU A 34 -1.20 7.83 12.46
C LEU A 34 -2.39 8.03 11.52
N PHE A 35 -2.36 9.08 10.70
CA PHE A 35 -3.40 9.35 9.71
C PHE A 35 -3.48 8.32 8.58
N LEU A 36 -2.35 7.74 8.15
CA LEU A 36 -2.36 6.61 7.21
C LEU A 36 -3.02 5.35 7.81
N ASN A 37 -2.81 5.09 9.10
CA ASN A 37 -3.49 3.98 9.79
C ASN A 37 -4.98 4.26 9.96
N GLY A 38 -5.34 5.50 10.33
CA GLY A 38 -6.72 5.96 10.45
C GLY A 38 -7.50 5.87 9.14
N SER A 39 -6.86 6.16 7.99
CA SER A 39 -7.51 6.05 6.68
C SER A 39 -7.85 4.60 6.32
N VAL A 40 -6.97 3.65 6.63
CA VAL A 40 -7.23 2.20 6.45
C VAL A 40 -8.38 1.75 7.36
N ALA A 41 -8.41 2.22 8.61
CA ALA A 41 -9.50 1.92 9.54
C ALA A 41 -10.84 2.47 9.04
N ALA A 42 -10.87 3.71 8.54
CA ALA A 42 -12.05 4.33 7.96
C ALA A 42 -12.53 3.60 6.69
N ALA A 43 -11.61 3.13 5.84
CA ALA A 43 -11.95 2.35 4.65
C ALA A 43 -12.57 0.99 4.98
N ARG A 44 -12.07 0.31 6.01
CA ARG A 44 -12.70 -0.93 6.52
C ARG A 44 -14.10 -0.70 7.06
N MET A 45 -14.41 0.51 7.53
CA MET A 45 -15.76 0.95 7.92
C MET A 45 -16.59 1.43 6.71
N ARG A 46 -16.08 1.30 5.48
CA ARG A 46 -16.69 1.80 4.23
C ARG A 46 -16.96 3.30 4.23
N ASN A 47 -16.26 4.07 5.06
CA ASN A 47 -16.41 5.52 5.13
C ASN A 47 -15.34 6.19 4.26
N ARG A 48 -15.66 6.38 2.98
CA ARG A 48 -14.76 7.00 2.00
C ARG A 48 -14.41 8.44 2.36
N ALA A 49 -15.38 9.26 2.75
CA ALA A 49 -15.15 10.66 3.09
C ALA A 49 -14.13 10.81 4.23
N LEU A 50 -14.24 9.98 5.27
CA LEU A 50 -13.28 9.98 6.37
C LEU A 50 -11.91 9.44 5.95
N ALA A 51 -11.87 8.38 5.13
CA ALA A 51 -10.61 7.85 4.63
C ALA A 51 -9.86 8.88 3.78
N ASP A 52 -10.56 9.62 2.91
CA ASP A 52 -10.00 10.68 2.08
C ASP A 52 -9.53 11.88 2.93
N HIS A 53 -10.30 12.26 3.96
CA HIS A 53 -9.87 13.29 4.91
C HIS A 53 -8.56 12.91 5.61
N MET A 54 -8.47 11.68 6.11
CA MET A 54 -7.29 11.16 6.79
C MET A 54 -6.08 11.09 5.84
N MET A 55 -6.29 10.66 4.60
CA MET A 55 -5.26 10.69 3.56
C MET A 55 -4.77 12.12 3.27
N GLY A 56 -5.66 13.11 3.26
CA GLY A 56 -5.29 14.52 3.08
C GLY A 56 -4.36 15.04 4.17
N LYS A 57 -4.61 14.65 5.43
CA LYS A 57 -3.73 14.99 6.57
C LYS A 57 -2.35 14.33 6.45
N ALA A 58 -2.31 13.06 6.06
CA ALA A 58 -1.04 12.37 5.82
C ALA A 58 -0.27 13.00 4.64
N ASP A 59 -0.94 13.37 3.55
CA ASP A 59 -0.30 14.04 2.41
C ASP A 59 0.30 15.40 2.79
N GLU A 60 -0.41 16.20 3.60
CA GLU A 60 0.10 17.45 4.13
C GLU A 60 1.42 17.26 4.91
N ALA A 61 1.45 16.28 5.82
CA ALA A 61 2.64 15.96 6.60
C ALA A 61 3.79 15.46 5.71
N ALA A 62 3.51 14.62 4.71
CA ALA A 62 4.52 14.13 3.77
C ALA A 62 5.12 15.27 2.92
N ARG A 63 4.31 16.23 2.48
CA ARG A 63 4.78 17.43 1.75
C ARG A 63 5.66 18.31 2.62
N LEU A 64 5.31 18.50 3.89
CA LEU A 64 6.12 19.26 4.85
C LEU A 64 7.43 18.55 5.20
N LEU A 65 7.43 17.22 5.26
CA LEU A 65 8.64 16.42 5.48
C LEU A 65 9.62 16.51 4.30
N GLY A 66 9.10 16.70 3.07
CA GLY A 66 9.91 16.97 1.87
C GLY A 66 10.55 15.75 1.22
N GLY A 67 10.37 14.56 1.77
CA GLY A 67 10.91 13.31 1.24
C GLY A 67 10.51 12.09 2.07
N ASP A 68 10.93 10.91 1.62
CA ASP A 68 10.79 9.69 2.43
C ASP A 68 11.82 9.71 3.57
N SER A 69 11.35 9.50 4.80
CA SER A 69 12.21 9.29 5.96
C SER A 69 11.81 8.01 6.71
N ASN A 70 12.77 7.39 7.37
CA ASN A 70 12.50 6.26 8.25
C ASN A 70 12.63 6.65 9.72
N GLU A 71 12.19 7.87 10.07
CA GLU A 71 12.10 8.30 11.47
C GLU A 71 11.22 7.33 12.26
N MET A 72 11.68 6.94 13.44
CA MET A 72 10.93 6.06 14.35
C MET A 72 10.45 4.74 13.71
N TRP A 73 11.17 4.23 12.70
CA TRP A 73 10.81 3.01 11.94
C TRP A 73 9.45 3.08 11.22
N THR A 74 8.93 4.29 10.99
CA THR A 74 7.63 4.49 10.34
C THR A 74 7.67 4.31 8.83
N SER A 75 8.86 4.48 8.23
CA SER A 75 9.03 4.61 6.77
C SER A 75 8.04 5.60 6.16
N PHE A 76 7.77 6.70 6.86
CA PHE A 76 6.81 7.72 6.44
C PHE A 76 7.38 8.66 5.37
N GLY A 77 6.52 9.09 4.46
CA GLY A 77 6.85 10.04 3.41
C GLY A 77 5.97 9.86 2.19
N PRO A 78 6.21 10.65 1.13
CA PRO A 78 5.39 10.66 -0.09
C PRO A 78 5.19 9.26 -0.70
N SER A 79 6.22 8.41 -0.72
CA SER A 79 6.09 7.07 -1.29
C SER A 79 5.15 6.18 -0.49
N ASN A 80 5.12 6.33 0.84
CA ASN A 80 4.21 5.58 1.69
C ASN A 80 2.78 6.09 1.57
N VAL A 81 2.57 7.39 1.31
CA VAL A 81 1.25 7.96 1.01
C VAL A 81 0.69 7.36 -0.28
N GLU A 82 1.48 7.25 -1.35
CA GLU A 82 1.02 6.63 -2.62
C GLU A 82 0.66 5.15 -2.44
N ILE A 83 1.44 4.40 -1.65
CA ILE A 83 1.14 2.99 -1.33
C ILE A 83 -0.21 2.87 -0.63
N HIS A 84 -0.51 3.73 0.36
CA HIS A 84 -1.81 3.71 1.03
C HIS A 84 -2.92 4.16 0.09
N ARG A 85 -2.70 5.16 -0.76
CA ARG A 85 -3.69 5.59 -1.76
C ARG A 85 -4.10 4.44 -2.68
N LEU A 86 -3.13 3.67 -3.17
CA LEU A 86 -3.38 2.46 -3.95
C LEU A 86 -4.17 1.41 -3.13
N ALA A 87 -3.74 1.15 -1.89
CA ALA A 87 -4.41 0.19 -1.02
C ALA A 87 -5.87 0.56 -0.76
N LEU A 88 -6.15 1.85 -0.53
CA LEU A 88 -7.52 2.34 -0.34
C LEU A 88 -8.36 2.25 -1.61
N ALA A 89 -7.81 2.60 -2.78
CA ALA A 89 -8.50 2.42 -4.05
C ALA A 89 -8.91 0.95 -4.26
N LEU A 90 -8.01 0.02 -3.97
CA LEU A 90 -8.27 -1.43 -4.03
C LEU A 90 -9.29 -1.90 -2.97
N GLU A 91 -9.29 -1.34 -1.78
CA GLU A 91 -10.24 -1.66 -0.70
C GLU A 91 -11.67 -1.19 -1.04
N PHE A 92 -11.78 -0.03 -1.69
CA PHE A 92 -13.06 0.49 -2.17
C PHE A 92 -13.46 -0.04 -3.56
N GLU A 93 -12.70 -0.98 -4.11
CA GLU A 93 -12.93 -1.56 -5.45
C GLU A 93 -12.96 -0.52 -6.58
N ASP A 94 -12.28 0.62 -6.38
CA ASP A 94 -12.12 1.68 -7.37
C ASP A 94 -10.94 1.33 -8.28
N ILE A 95 -11.21 0.42 -9.22
CA ILE A 95 -10.17 -0.15 -10.09
C ILE A 95 -9.56 0.90 -11.01
N GLN A 96 -10.35 1.89 -11.45
CA GLN A 96 -9.85 2.98 -12.29
C GLN A 96 -8.82 3.81 -11.50
N LEU A 97 -9.18 4.27 -10.30
CA LEU A 97 -8.24 5.00 -9.45
C LEU A 97 -7.01 4.17 -9.09
N ALA A 98 -7.16 2.87 -8.82
CA ALA A 98 -6.05 1.99 -8.51
C ALA A 98 -5.05 1.90 -9.68
N VAL A 99 -5.54 1.84 -10.93
CA VAL A 99 -4.69 1.86 -12.13
C VAL A 99 -4.03 3.22 -12.34
N ASP A 100 -4.73 4.32 -12.06
CA ASP A 100 -4.18 5.67 -12.21
C ASP A 100 -3.08 5.97 -11.17
N VAL A 101 -3.20 5.40 -9.96
CA VAL A 101 -2.20 5.54 -8.89
C VAL A 101 -1.04 4.56 -9.04
N ALA A 102 -1.24 3.36 -9.62
CA ALA A 102 -0.20 2.34 -9.71
C ALA A 102 1.18 2.84 -10.24
N PRO A 103 1.27 3.74 -11.25
CA PRO A 103 2.54 4.30 -11.72
C PRO A 103 3.24 5.25 -10.72
N SER A 104 2.52 5.87 -9.78
CA SER A 104 3.10 6.79 -8.79
C SER A 104 3.80 6.06 -7.64
N VAL A 105 3.52 4.76 -7.45
CA VAL A 105 4.05 3.94 -6.36
C VAL A 105 5.56 3.70 -6.53
N ARG A 106 6.37 4.55 -5.89
CA ARG A 106 7.83 4.44 -5.85
C ARG A 106 8.33 3.80 -4.56
N ALA A 107 8.45 2.47 -4.54
CA ALA A 107 8.89 1.78 -3.33
C ALA A 107 10.42 1.67 -3.16
N ALA A 108 11.26 2.17 -4.07
CA ALA A 108 12.69 1.81 -4.12
C ALA A 108 13.47 2.04 -2.81
N GLY A 109 13.19 3.14 -2.10
CA GLY A 109 13.82 3.52 -0.83
C GLY A 109 13.23 2.88 0.43
N LEU A 110 12.18 2.05 0.30
CA LEU A 110 11.52 1.42 1.44
C LEU A 110 12.16 0.07 1.83
N PRO A 111 11.93 -0.43 3.06
CA PRO A 111 12.33 -1.77 3.47
C PRO A 111 11.85 -2.86 2.51
N ILE A 112 12.64 -3.93 2.34
CA ILE A 112 12.43 -4.99 1.33
C ILE A 112 10.99 -5.53 1.37
N GLU A 113 10.47 -5.75 2.57
CA GLU A 113 9.14 -6.29 2.84
C GLU A 113 8.05 -5.35 2.34
N ARG A 114 8.24 -4.04 2.55
CA ARG A 114 7.31 -2.99 2.09
C ARG A 114 7.34 -2.89 0.57
N ARG A 115 8.52 -3.02 -0.04
CA ARG A 115 8.68 -3.03 -1.50
C ARG A 115 7.98 -4.22 -2.15
N GLY A 116 8.14 -5.41 -1.57
CA GLY A 116 7.47 -6.62 -2.03
C GLY A 116 5.95 -6.45 -1.99
N ARG A 117 5.43 -5.96 -0.85
CA ARG A 117 3.99 -5.72 -0.68
C ARG A 117 3.44 -4.68 -1.65
N ALA A 118 4.09 -3.53 -1.80
CA ALA A 118 3.65 -2.48 -2.72
C ALA A 118 3.57 -2.99 -4.17
N ARG A 119 4.56 -3.78 -4.61
CA ARG A 119 4.54 -4.38 -5.95
C ARG A 119 3.42 -5.41 -6.12
N LEU A 120 3.07 -6.16 -5.08
CA LEU A 120 1.93 -7.08 -5.10
C LEU A 120 0.61 -6.33 -5.24
N ASP A 121 0.44 -5.19 -4.54
CA ASP A 121 -0.77 -4.37 -4.66
C ASP A 121 -0.87 -3.73 -6.05
N VAL A 122 0.25 -3.30 -6.66
CA VAL A 122 0.26 -2.86 -8.07
C VAL A 122 -0.11 -4.01 -9.02
N ALA A 123 0.40 -5.21 -8.78
CA ALA A 123 0.03 -6.39 -9.57
C ALA A 123 -1.48 -6.69 -9.45
N ARG A 124 -2.06 -6.52 -8.25
CA ARG A 124 -3.51 -6.64 -8.02
C ARG A 124 -4.27 -5.62 -8.86
N ALA A 125 -3.91 -4.34 -8.80
CA ALA A 125 -4.60 -3.29 -9.56
C ALA A 125 -4.68 -3.59 -11.06
N TYR A 126 -3.55 -3.98 -11.66
CA TYR A 126 -3.54 -4.37 -13.08
C TYR A 126 -4.33 -5.65 -13.36
N ALA A 127 -4.29 -6.63 -12.46
CA ALA A 127 -5.03 -7.88 -12.64
C ALA A 127 -6.55 -7.67 -12.61
N GLU A 128 -7.04 -6.82 -11.71
CA GLU A 128 -8.45 -6.46 -11.61
C GLU A 128 -8.90 -5.60 -12.79
N ALA A 129 -8.00 -4.80 -13.37
CA ALA A 129 -8.26 -4.06 -14.60
C ALA A 129 -8.13 -4.90 -15.90
N GLY A 130 -7.87 -6.21 -15.80
CA GLY A 130 -7.67 -7.10 -16.95
C GLY A 130 -6.32 -6.94 -17.67
N ARG A 131 -5.43 -6.06 -17.19
CA ARG A 131 -4.09 -5.78 -17.70
C ARG A 131 -3.11 -6.89 -17.30
N THR A 132 -3.27 -8.04 -17.96
CA THR A 132 -2.67 -9.32 -17.54
C THR A 132 -1.14 -9.32 -17.62
N ASP A 133 -0.55 -8.73 -18.67
CA ASP A 133 0.91 -8.71 -18.81
C ASP A 133 1.58 -7.80 -17.78
N GLU A 134 1.01 -6.64 -17.49
CA GLU A 134 1.50 -5.74 -16.44
C GLU A 134 1.35 -6.38 -15.05
N ALA A 135 0.23 -7.06 -14.79
CA ALA A 135 0.04 -7.81 -13.56
C ALA A 135 1.12 -8.90 -13.37
N ILE A 136 1.45 -9.65 -14.43
CA ILE A 136 2.50 -10.67 -14.42
C ILE A 136 3.87 -10.03 -14.11
N ASP A 137 4.23 -8.95 -14.80
CA ASP A 137 5.52 -8.28 -14.61
C ASP A 137 5.67 -7.76 -13.16
N HIS A 138 4.63 -7.11 -12.63
CA HIS A 138 4.65 -6.62 -11.25
C HIS A 138 4.66 -7.75 -10.22
N LEU A 139 3.94 -8.85 -10.43
CA LEU A 139 3.99 -10.01 -9.54
C LEU A 139 5.38 -10.68 -9.54
N LYS A 140 6.03 -10.80 -10.71
CA LYS A 140 7.42 -11.28 -10.80
C LYS A 140 8.35 -10.38 -10.01
N ARG A 141 8.25 -9.06 -10.20
CA ARG A 141 9.07 -8.09 -9.45
C ARG A 141 8.81 -8.17 -7.95
N ALA A 142 7.56 -8.34 -7.52
CA ALA A 142 7.21 -8.55 -6.11
C ALA A 142 7.92 -9.80 -5.56
N TYR A 143 7.78 -10.95 -6.26
CA TYR A 143 8.42 -12.21 -5.87
C TYR A 143 9.94 -12.08 -5.76
N TRP A 144 10.62 -11.51 -6.75
CA TRP A 144 12.08 -11.37 -6.71
C TRP A 144 12.56 -10.34 -5.68
N THR A 145 11.69 -9.42 -5.26
CA THR A 145 12.03 -8.44 -4.20
C THR A 145 12.03 -9.09 -2.83
N ALA A 146 10.98 -9.85 -2.51
CA ALA A 146 10.79 -10.44 -1.18
C ALA A 146 10.26 -11.89 -1.30
N PRO A 147 11.07 -12.86 -1.78
CA PRO A 147 10.58 -14.17 -2.18
C PRO A 147 9.81 -14.91 -1.08
N GLU A 148 10.35 -14.95 0.13
CA GLU A 148 9.75 -15.68 1.25
C GLU A 148 8.43 -15.05 1.70
N GLN A 149 8.36 -13.72 1.73
CA GLN A 149 7.13 -12.99 2.06
C GLN A 149 6.04 -13.21 1.00
N ILE A 150 6.39 -13.14 -0.29
CA ILE A 150 5.41 -13.29 -1.37
C ILE A 150 4.93 -14.74 -1.48
N LYS A 151 5.80 -15.73 -1.26
CA LYS A 151 5.39 -17.15 -1.18
C LYS A 151 4.40 -17.41 -0.04
N ALA A 152 4.65 -16.81 1.13
CA ALA A 152 3.77 -16.94 2.29
C ALA A 152 2.41 -16.25 2.10
N HIS A 153 2.33 -15.27 1.20
CA HIS A 153 1.14 -14.46 1.00
C HIS A 153 0.07 -15.18 0.16
N GLU A 154 -1.09 -15.47 0.76
CA GLU A 154 -2.19 -16.19 0.11
C GLU A 154 -2.66 -15.54 -1.20
N PHE A 155 -2.95 -14.23 -1.16
CA PHE A 155 -3.35 -13.49 -2.36
C PHE A 155 -2.33 -13.59 -3.51
N ALA A 156 -1.02 -13.63 -3.23
CA ALA A 156 -0.01 -13.77 -4.28
C ALA A 156 -0.10 -15.12 -4.97
N ARG A 157 -0.37 -16.19 -4.21
CA ARG A 157 -0.60 -17.55 -4.75
C ARG A 157 -1.86 -17.59 -5.61
N ASP A 158 -2.95 -16.99 -5.14
CA ASP A 158 -4.20 -16.94 -5.90
C ASP A 158 -4.07 -16.11 -7.16
N LEU A 159 -3.42 -14.94 -7.08
CA LEU A 159 -3.14 -14.11 -8.24
C LEU A 159 -2.28 -14.86 -9.26
N ALA A 160 -1.21 -15.54 -8.84
CA ALA A 160 -0.38 -16.36 -9.72
C ALA A 160 -1.19 -17.45 -10.43
N ARG A 161 -2.08 -18.14 -9.70
CA ARG A 161 -2.98 -19.15 -10.27
C ARG A 161 -3.93 -18.54 -11.30
N ARG A 162 -4.53 -17.37 -11.01
CA ARG A 162 -5.41 -16.66 -11.95
C ARG A 162 -4.66 -16.24 -13.22
N LEU A 163 -3.48 -15.64 -13.07
CA LEU A 163 -2.66 -15.20 -14.21
C LEU A 163 -2.16 -16.37 -15.06
N HIS A 164 -1.80 -17.49 -14.43
CA HIS A 164 -1.44 -18.72 -15.14
C HIS A 164 -2.60 -19.27 -16.00
N LYS A 165 -3.84 -19.22 -15.51
CA LYS A 165 -5.01 -19.62 -16.32
C LYS A 165 -5.24 -18.70 -17.53
N ARG A 166 -4.80 -17.43 -17.45
CA ARG A 166 -4.98 -16.42 -18.48
C ARG A 166 -3.80 -16.32 -19.47
N SER A 167 -2.66 -16.93 -19.16
CA SER A 167 -1.44 -16.82 -19.96
C SER A 167 -0.78 -18.18 -20.18
N ARG A 168 -0.44 -18.50 -21.44
CA ARG A 168 0.28 -19.73 -21.82
C ARG A 168 1.81 -19.60 -21.72
N ARG A 169 2.31 -18.49 -21.19
CA ARG A 169 3.76 -18.22 -21.12
C ARG A 169 4.42 -19.11 -20.07
N ARG A 170 5.58 -19.69 -20.43
CA ARG A 170 6.37 -20.56 -19.55
C ARG A 170 6.84 -19.86 -18.27
N ASP A 171 7.24 -18.60 -18.38
CA ASP A 171 7.71 -17.83 -17.23
C ASP A 171 6.61 -17.55 -16.18
N VAL A 172 5.34 -17.53 -16.59
CA VAL A 172 4.19 -17.43 -15.68
C VAL A 172 3.93 -18.76 -14.98
N GLN A 173 4.04 -19.88 -15.72
CA GLN A 173 3.95 -21.22 -15.13
C GLN A 173 5.05 -21.42 -14.08
N ASP A 174 6.30 -21.09 -14.41
CA ASP A 174 7.43 -21.21 -13.48
C ASP A 174 7.23 -20.36 -12.22
N LEU A 175 6.70 -19.14 -12.36
CA LEU A 175 6.37 -18.28 -11.23
C LEU A 175 5.27 -18.90 -10.35
N ALA A 176 4.21 -19.45 -10.97
CA ALA A 176 3.12 -20.09 -10.26
C ALA A 176 3.58 -21.34 -9.48
N VAL A 177 4.48 -22.14 -10.05
CA VAL A 177 5.11 -23.27 -9.34
C VAL A 177 5.95 -22.77 -8.17
N ARG A 178 6.80 -21.75 -8.37
CA ARG A 178 7.66 -21.17 -7.31
C ARG A 178 6.87 -20.58 -6.14
N LEU A 179 5.68 -20.05 -6.42
CA LEU A 179 4.76 -19.54 -5.41
C LEU A 179 3.92 -20.65 -4.74
N GLY A 180 4.03 -21.90 -5.18
CA GLY A 180 3.16 -22.99 -4.70
C GLY A 180 1.69 -22.80 -5.14
N ALA A 181 1.45 -21.98 -6.16
CA ALA A 181 0.13 -21.75 -6.72
C ALA A 181 -0.32 -22.89 -7.63
N ILE A 182 0.58 -23.71 -8.17
CA ILE A 182 0.28 -24.92 -8.93
C ILE A 182 1.35 -25.98 -8.62
N LYS A 183 1.07 -27.24 -8.98
CA LYS A 183 2.01 -28.36 -8.86
C LYS A 183 2.81 -28.52 -10.14
#